data_AF-X1QUR5-F1
#
_entry.id   AF-X1QUR5-F1
#
_cell.length_a   1.000
_cell.length_b   1.000
_cell.length_c   1.000
_cell.angle_alpha   90.00
_cell.angle_beta   90.00
_cell.angle_gamma   90.00
#
_symmetry.space_group_name_H-M   'P 1'
#
loop_
_entity.id
_entity.type
_entity.pdbx_description
1 polymer ?
#
loop_
_entity_poly.entity_id
_entity_poly.type
_entity_poly.pdbx_seq_one_letter_code
_entity_poly.pdbx_strand_id
1 'polypeptide(L)'
;MTLPEEELKFLEYLEKLIGVPIPEVPELQSYTFGYTIKDNHVEGLSLFSCRLTIIPEKITTLTYLKTLLVRGNKLKVIPEELCFISALNTLDLSENKLVKLP
;
A
#
# COMPACT_ATOMS: atom_id res chain seq x y z
N MET A 1 15.19 1.27 -14.75
CA MET A 1 15.56 0.11 -13.91
C MET A 1 14.26 -0.55 -13.46
N THR A 2 14.25 -1.86 -13.26
CA THR A 2 13.02 -2.63 -12.97
C THR A 2 12.94 -2.98 -11.49
N LEU A 3 11.74 -2.89 -10.90
CA LEU A 3 11.45 -3.36 -9.54
C LEU A 3 11.80 -4.86 -9.36
N PRO A 4 12.08 -5.33 -8.13
CA PRO A 4 12.17 -6.74 -7.81
C PRO A 4 10.92 -7.52 -8.22
N GLU A 5 11.10 -8.78 -8.62
CA GLU A 5 10.01 -9.64 -9.10
C GLU A 5 8.86 -9.80 -8.09
N GLU A 6 9.18 -9.88 -6.80
CA GLU A 6 8.18 -10.03 -5.73
C GLU A 6 7.32 -8.77 -5.56
N GLU A 7 7.94 -7.58 -5.65
CA GLU A 7 7.22 -6.31 -5.59
C GLU A 7 6.32 -6.14 -6.82
N LEU A 8 6.81 -6.49 -8.01
CA LEU A 8 5.99 -6.49 -9.24
C LEU A 8 4.80 -7.42 -9.14
N LYS A 9 5.01 -8.68 -8.72
CA LYS A 9 3.93 -9.66 -8.51
C LYS A 9 2.90 -9.16 -7.50
N PHE A 10 3.34 -8.48 -6.45
CA PHE A 10 2.45 -7.91 -5.46
C PHE A 10 1.63 -6.74 -6.02
N LEU A 11 2.24 -5.83 -6.77
CA LEU A 11 1.54 -4.75 -7.46
C LEU A 11 0.51 -5.30 -8.46
N GLU A 12 0.89 -6.25 -9.31
CA GLU A 12 -0.05 -6.91 -10.25
C GLU A 12 -1.23 -7.59 -9.53
N TYR A 13 -0.97 -8.18 -8.36
CA TYR A 13 -2.02 -8.76 -7.53
C TYR A 13 -2.97 -7.68 -6.99
N LEU A 14 -2.44 -6.56 -6.49
CA LEU A 14 -3.26 -5.43 -6.05
C LEU A 14 -4.08 -4.84 -7.20
N GLU A 15 -3.48 -4.66 -8.37
CA GLU A 15 -4.16 -4.17 -9.58
C GLU A 15 -5.36 -5.04 -9.97
N LYS A 16 -5.18 -6.37 -9.94
CA LYS A 16 -6.29 -7.33 -10.17
C LYS A 16 -7.37 -7.23 -9.09
N LEU A 17 -6.99 -6.98 -7.84
CA LEU A 17 -7.93 -6.84 -6.73
C LEU A 17 -8.77 -5.55 -6.85
N ILE A 18 -8.16 -4.44 -7.24
CA ILE A 18 -8.82 -3.13 -7.34
C ILE A 18 -9.44 -2.86 -8.73
N GLY A 19 -9.02 -3.61 -9.75
CA GLY A 19 -9.52 -3.54 -11.11
C GLY A 19 -8.92 -2.42 -11.97
N VAL A 20 -7.83 -1.79 -11.52
CA VAL A 20 -7.14 -0.71 -12.24
C VAL A 20 -5.61 -0.83 -12.05
N PRO A 21 -4.80 -0.45 -13.07
CA PRO A 21 -3.35 -0.37 -12.91
C PRO A 21 -2.94 0.68 -11.88
N ILE A 22 -1.90 0.42 -11.10
CA ILE A 22 -1.37 1.38 -10.12
C ILE A 22 -0.16 2.07 -10.76
N PRO A 23 -0.23 3.38 -11.05
CA PRO A 23 0.87 4.06 -11.73
C PRO A 23 2.04 4.37 -10.78
N GLU A 24 3.26 4.40 -11.32
CA GLU A 24 4.37 5.09 -10.66
C GLU A 24 4.09 6.61 -10.68
N VAL A 25 4.31 7.28 -9.56
CA VAL A 25 4.13 8.72 -9.38
C VAL A 25 5.39 9.33 -8.76
N PRO A 26 5.68 10.62 -9.02
CA PRO A 26 6.87 11.27 -8.47
C PRO A 26 6.84 11.42 -6.95
N GLU A 27 5.64 11.59 -6.38
CA GLU A 27 5.44 11.76 -4.94
C GLU A 27 4.01 11.36 -4.52
N LEU A 28 3.83 11.13 -3.22
CA LEU A 28 2.53 10.85 -2.62
C LEU A 28 1.96 12.09 -1.92
N GLN A 29 0.72 12.41 -2.23
CA GLN A 29 -0.10 13.43 -1.58
C GLN A 29 -1.42 12.79 -1.09
N SER A 30 -2.23 13.54 -0.35
CA SER A 30 -3.42 13.04 0.37
C SER A 30 -4.45 12.29 -0.48
N TYR A 31 -4.51 12.56 -1.78
CA TYR A 31 -5.47 11.98 -2.72
C TYR A 31 -4.80 11.21 -3.87
N THR A 32 -3.50 10.98 -3.77
CA THR A 32 -2.75 10.28 -4.81
C THR A 32 -3.21 8.83 -4.90
N PHE A 33 -3.27 8.29 -6.11
CA PHE A 33 -3.39 6.86 -6.37
C PHE A 33 -2.17 6.45 -7.19
N GLY A 34 -1.34 5.55 -6.65
CA GLY A 34 -0.05 5.23 -7.25
C GLY A 34 0.99 4.77 -6.23
N TYR A 35 2.21 4.49 -6.72
CA TYR A 35 3.37 4.18 -5.90
C TYR A 35 4.59 5.02 -6.29
N THR A 36 5.55 5.17 -5.38
CA THR A 36 6.83 5.85 -5.63
C THR A 36 7.97 4.83 -5.53
N ILE A 37 8.96 4.93 -6.41
CA ILE A 37 10.16 4.10 -6.38
C ILE A 37 11.36 4.92 -5.89
N LYS A 38 12.19 4.32 -5.06
CA LYS A 38 13.56 4.80 -4.78
C LYS A 38 14.50 3.62 -4.65
N ASP A 39 15.70 3.75 -5.21
CA ASP A 39 16.73 2.69 -5.21
C ASP A 39 16.19 1.33 -5.70
N ASN A 40 15.31 1.36 -6.70
CA ASN A 40 14.60 0.21 -7.29
C ASN A 40 13.62 -0.51 -6.36
N HIS A 41 13.21 0.10 -5.25
CA HIS A 41 12.20 -0.46 -4.35
C HIS A 41 11.00 0.48 -4.20
N VAL A 42 9.82 -0.08 -3.99
CA VAL A 42 8.63 0.68 -3.62
C VAL A 42 8.82 1.25 -2.21
N GLU A 43 8.96 2.58 -2.11
CA GLU A 43 9.04 3.27 -0.83
C GLU A 43 7.71 3.87 -0.38
N GLY A 44 6.79 4.08 -1.32
CA GLY A 44 5.49 4.69 -1.05
C GLY A 44 4.40 3.99 -1.84
N LEU A 45 3.28 3.71 -1.19
CA LEU A 45 2.08 3.16 -1.83
C LEU A 45 0.84 3.91 -1.36
N SER A 46 0.04 4.38 -2.32
CA SER A 46 -1.26 4.98 -2.06
C SER A 46 -2.37 4.28 -2.84
N LEU A 47 -3.36 3.76 -2.11
CA LEU A 47 -4.55 3.08 -2.63
C LEU A 47 -5.80 3.88 -2.25
N PHE A 48 -5.75 5.21 -2.46
CA PHE A 48 -6.83 6.11 -2.10
C PHE A 48 -8.14 5.70 -2.77
N SER A 49 -9.20 5.57 -1.96
CA SER A 49 -10.57 5.31 -2.44
C SER A 49 -10.74 4.05 -3.31
N CYS A 50 -9.94 3.00 -3.10
CA CYS A 50 -10.01 1.73 -3.83
C CYS A 50 -11.08 0.75 -3.32
N ARG A 51 -11.92 1.14 -2.35
CA ARG A 51 -12.95 0.29 -1.72
C ARG A 51 -12.41 -0.98 -1.05
N LEU A 52 -11.11 -1.01 -0.70
CA LEU A 52 -10.47 -2.14 -0.05
C LEU A 52 -11.14 -2.47 1.27
N THR A 53 -11.38 -3.76 1.51
CA THR A 53 -11.93 -4.27 2.78
C THR A 53 -10.85 -4.86 3.68
N ILE A 54 -9.69 -5.20 3.11
CA ILE A 54 -8.54 -5.76 3.80
C ILE A 54 -7.24 -5.25 3.13
N ILE A 55 -6.17 -5.12 3.90
CA ILE A 55 -4.80 -5.01 3.38
C ILE A 55 -4.25 -6.43 3.25
N PRO A 56 -3.82 -6.89 2.06
CA PRO A 56 -3.31 -8.25 1.89
C PRO A 56 -2.04 -8.49 2.71
N GLU A 57 -1.89 -9.68 3.31
CA GLU A 57 -0.71 -10.10 4.10
C GLU A 57 0.62 -9.94 3.34
N LYS A 58 0.56 -10.10 2.01
CA LYS A 58 1.70 -9.94 1.08
C LYS A 58 2.24 -8.52 1.01
N ILE A 59 1.62 -7.54 1.66
CA ILE A 59 2.19 -6.20 1.82
C ILE A 59 3.59 -6.22 2.43
N THR A 60 3.92 -7.28 3.18
CA THR A 60 5.25 -7.52 3.76
C THR A 60 6.36 -7.74 2.73
N THR A 61 6.04 -8.03 1.46
CA THR A 61 7.05 -8.08 0.39
C THR A 61 7.61 -6.70 0.06
N LEU A 62 6.91 -5.62 0.42
CA LEU A 62 7.39 -4.25 0.27
C LEU A 62 8.26 -3.87 1.47
N THR A 63 9.41 -4.54 1.63
CA THR A 63 10.28 -4.41 2.82
C THR A 63 10.86 -3.01 3.02
N TYR A 64 10.88 -2.19 1.96
CA TYR A 64 11.37 -0.80 1.99
C TYR A 64 10.24 0.23 2.06
N LEU A 65 8.98 -0.20 2.21
CA LEU A 65 7.83 0.69 2.27
C LEU A 65 7.91 1.60 3.49
N LYS A 66 8.00 2.90 3.25
CA LYS A 66 8.04 3.95 4.29
C LYS A 66 6.71 4.64 4.48
N THR A 67 5.92 4.72 3.42
CA THR A 67 4.62 5.43 3.43
C THR A 67 3.53 4.55 2.84
N LEU A 68 2.51 4.28 3.65
CA LEU A 68 1.29 3.59 3.21
C LEU A 68 0.07 4.49 3.43
N LEU A 69 -0.58 4.89 2.34
CA LEU A 69 -1.80 5.70 2.36
C LEU A 69 -2.96 4.86 1.83
N VAL A 70 -3.89 4.49 2.71
CA VAL A 70 -5.09 3.71 2.34
C VAL A 70 -6.35 4.43 2.81
N ARG A 71 -6.30 5.76 2.79
CA ARG A 71 -7.43 6.64 3.11
C ARG A 71 -8.64 6.36 2.20
N GLY A 72 -9.84 6.48 2.78
CA GLY A 72 -11.10 6.39 2.03
C GLY A 72 -11.46 4.97 1.58
N ASN A 73 -10.94 3.96 2.26
CA ASN A 73 -11.28 2.56 2.01
C ASN A 73 -12.36 2.05 2.99
N LYS A 74 -12.59 0.74 3.00
CA LYS A 74 -13.59 0.07 3.85
C LYS A 74 -12.93 -0.91 4.82
N LEU A 75 -11.67 -0.66 5.19
CA LEU A 75 -10.91 -1.52 6.09
C LEU A 75 -11.59 -1.58 7.45
N LYS A 76 -11.78 -2.79 7.97
CA LYS A 76 -12.33 -3.03 9.31
C LYS A 76 -11.27 -3.43 10.33
N VAL A 77 -10.21 -4.06 9.83
CA VAL A 77 -9.07 -4.56 10.59
C VAL A 77 -7.79 -4.20 9.84
N ILE A 78 -6.71 -4.07 10.59
CA ILE A 78 -5.36 -3.98 10.05
C ILE A 78 -4.71 -5.35 10.26
N PRO A 79 -4.05 -5.94 9.25
CA PRO A 79 -3.31 -7.19 9.43
C PRO A 79 -2.12 -7.00 10.40
N GLU A 80 -1.83 -8.01 11.23
CA GLU A 80 -0.65 -8.01 12.11
C GLU A 80 0.65 -7.95 11.31
N GLU A 81 0.62 -8.46 10.08
CA GLU A 81 1.74 -8.46 9.14
C GLU A 81 2.25 -7.04 8.83
N LEU A 82 1.39 -6.01 8.94
CA LEU A 82 1.83 -4.63 8.76
C LEU A 82 2.87 -4.22 9.81
N CYS A 83 2.84 -4.83 11.01
CA CYS A 83 3.83 -4.60 12.07
C CYS A 83 5.21 -5.17 11.72
N PHE A 84 5.35 -6.02 10.71
CA PHE A 84 6.63 -6.57 10.27
C PHE A 84 7.37 -5.67 9.27
N ILE A 85 6.72 -4.63 8.76
CA ILE A 85 7.36 -3.66 7.86
C ILE A 85 8.10 -2.60 8.69
N SER A 86 9.32 -2.94 9.11
CA SER A 86 10.12 -2.09 10.01
C SER A 86 10.49 -0.72 9.42
N ALA A 87 10.41 -0.55 8.10
CA ALA A 87 10.69 0.72 7.42
C ALA A 87 9.49 1.70 7.43
N LEU A 88 8.29 1.24 7.82
CA LEU A 88 7.06 2.01 7.72
C LEU A 88 7.05 3.16 8.74
N ASN A 89 7.09 4.39 8.24
CA ASN A 89 7.13 5.61 9.05
C ASN A 89 5.82 6.40 9.00
N THR A 90 5.08 6.29 7.89
CA THR A 90 3.82 6.99 7.68
C THR A 90 2.72 6.00 7.31
N LEU A 91 1.63 6.02 8.08
CA LEU A 91 0.45 5.20 7.84
C LEU A 91 -0.81 6.06 7.95
N ASP A 92 -1.50 6.29 6.84
CA ASP A 92 -2.80 6.98 6.83
C ASP A 92 -3.94 5.98 6.58
N LEU A 93 -4.75 5.80 7.62
CA LEU A 93 -5.93 4.94 7.65
C LEU A 93 -7.24 5.73 7.76
N SER A 94 -7.19 7.06 7.62
CA SER A 94 -8.35 7.91 7.77
C SER A 94 -9.48 7.53 6.80
N GLU A 95 -10.71 7.85 7.17
CA GLU A 95 -11.91 7.52 6.38
C GLU A 95 -12.12 6.01 6.09
N ASN A 96 -11.61 5.13 6.96
CA ASN A 96 -11.92 3.69 6.98
C ASN A 96 -13.05 3.35 7.96
N LYS A 97 -13.30 2.05 8.17
CA LYS A 97 -14.31 1.49 9.09
C LYS A 97 -13.66 0.65 10.19
N LEU A 98 -12.46 1.05 10.63
CA LEU A 98 -11.66 0.32 11.59
C LEU A 98 -12.40 0.22 12.93
N VAL A 99 -12.49 -1.00 13.45
CA VAL A 99 -13.08 -1.28 14.77
C VAL A 99 -12.04 -1.78 15.77
N LYS A 100 -10.86 -2.17 15.28
CA LYS A 100 -9.76 -2.71 16.06
C LYS A 100 -8.42 -2.37 15.40
N LEU A 101 -7.41 -2.14 16.23
CA LEU A 101 -6.00 -2.10 15.84
C LEU A 101 -5.31 -3.42 16.26
N PRO A 102 -4.23 -3.83 15.58
CA PRO A 102 -3.44 -5.01 15.93
C PRO A 102 -2.99 -4.96 17.40
#